data_AF-E0S4F5-F1
#
_entry.id   AF-E0S4F5-F1
#
_cell.length_a   1.000
_cell.length_b   1.000
_cell.length_c   1.000
_cell.angle_alpha   90.00
_cell.angle_beta   90.00
_cell.angle_gamma   90.00
#
_symmetry.space_group_name_H-M   'P 1'
#
loop_
_entity.id
_entity.type
_entity.pdbx_description
1 polymer ?
#
loop_
_entity_poly.entity_id
_entity_poly.type
_entity_poly.pdbx_seq_one_letter_code
_entity_poly.pdbx_strand_id
1 'polypeptide(L)' 'MDSITFSKKCQPLNKEFRKMFDYVPCPDEYECSQDVFYQTLESSVLNKRDDFVSLTQKYRMGI' A
#
# COMPACT_ATOMS: atom_id res chain seq x y z
N MET A 1 7.61 6.27 10.65
CA MET A 1 8.88 5.83 10.00
C MET A 1 9.51 6.99 9.22
N ASP A 2 10.82 6.97 8.91
CA ASP A 2 11.42 7.95 7.98
C ASP A 2 11.25 7.51 6.51
N SER A 3 11.29 8.47 5.58
CA SER A 3 11.00 8.22 4.17
C SER A 3 11.96 7.22 3.49
N ILE A 4 13.23 7.16 3.91
CA ILE A 4 14.21 6.23 3.32
C ILE A 4 13.90 4.81 3.79
N THR A 5 13.68 4.62 5.08
CA THR A 5 13.33 3.32 5.64
C THR A 5 12.01 2.81 5.10
N PHE A 6 10.99 3.68 5.00
CA PHE A 6 9.70 3.35 4.42
C PHE A 6 9.83 2.86 2.97
N SER A 7 10.55 3.60 2.14
CA SER A 7 10.74 3.25 0.73
C SER A 7 11.46 1.91 0.56
N LYS A 8 12.52 1.67 1.35
CA LYS A 8 13.27 0.40 1.33
C LYS A 8 12.40 -0.79 1.74
N LYS A 9 11.57 -0.63 2.75
CA LYS A 9 10.67 -1.69 3.24
C LYS A 9 9.53 -2.00 2.25
N CYS A 10 8.96 -0.97 1.61
CA CYS A 10 7.88 -1.18 0.65
C CYS A 10 8.38 -1.78 -0.67
N GLN A 11 9.63 -1.53 -1.09
CA GLN A 11 10.14 -1.97 -2.39
C GLN A 11 10.01 -3.48 -2.68
N PRO A 12 10.40 -4.41 -1.78
CA PRO A 12 10.17 -5.83 -2.02
C PRO A 12 8.68 -6.20 -2.00
N LEU A 13 7.90 -5.63 -1.08
CA LEU A 13 6.47 -5.93 -0.96
C LEU A 13 5.68 -5.43 -2.18
N ASN A 14 6.00 -4.25 -2.72
CA ASN A 14 5.40 -3.71 -3.94
C ASN A 14 5.63 -4.62 -5.15
N LYS A 15 6.80 -5.28 -5.24
CA LYS A 15 7.06 -6.25 -6.30
C LYS A 15 6.15 -7.48 -6.17
N GLU A 16 6.00 -8.00 -4.96
CA GLU A 16 5.13 -9.15 -4.71
C GLU A 16 3.65 -8.80 -4.90
N PHE A 17 3.21 -7.66 -4.36
CA PHE A 17 1.86 -7.16 -4.52
C PHE A 17 1.50 -6.97 -6.00
N ARG A 18 2.38 -6.36 -6.80
CA ARG A 18 2.17 -6.19 -8.25
C ARG A 18 1.99 -7.53 -8.97
N LYS A 19 2.74 -8.57 -8.59
CA LYS A 19 2.57 -9.90 -9.19
C LYS A 19 1.19 -10.49 -8.89
N MET A 20 0.60 -10.16 -7.75
CA MET A 20 -0.69 -10.69 -7.30
C MET A 20 -1.88 -9.92 -7.86
N PHE A 21 -1.79 -8.58 -7.92
CA PHE A 21 -2.93 -7.70 -8.19
C PHE A 21 -2.78 -6.83 -9.45
N ASP A 22 -1.66 -6.94 -10.16
CA ASP A 22 -1.33 -6.19 -11.39
C ASP A 22 -1.31 -4.66 -11.25
N TYR A 23 -1.15 -4.14 -10.02
CA TYR A 23 -0.90 -2.72 -9.75
C TYR A 23 0.05 -2.52 -8.56
N VAL A 24 0.49 -1.28 -8.34
CA VAL A 24 1.28 -0.89 -7.17
C VAL A 24 0.53 0.21 -6.43
N PRO A 25 0.18 0.04 -5.15
CA PRO A 25 -0.49 1.08 -4.37
C PRO A 25 0.44 2.28 -4.15
N CYS A 26 -0.05 3.50 -4.36
CA CYS A 26 0.72 4.71 -4.08
C CYS A 26 0.36 5.28 -2.70
N PRO A 27 1.32 5.50 -1.78
CA PRO A 27 1.04 6.04 -0.44
C PRO A 27 0.28 7.36 -0.44
N ASP A 28 0.52 8.20 -1.45
CA ASP A 28 -0.15 9.49 -1.57
C ASP A 28 -1.63 9.38 -1.92
N GLU A 29 -2.11 8.23 -2.39
CA GLU A 29 -3.51 7.99 -2.73
C GLU A 29 -4.38 7.65 -1.50
N TYR A 30 -3.78 7.38 -0.33
CA TYR A 30 -4.51 6.91 0.85
C TYR A 30 -4.40 7.89 2.02
N GLU A 31 -5.51 8.08 2.74
CA GLU A 31 -5.56 8.85 3.99
C GLU A 31 -5.08 8.00 5.17
N CYS A 32 -3.79 7.64 5.17
CA CYS A 32 -3.19 6.86 6.25
C CYS A 32 -1.75 7.28 6.53
N SER A 33 -1.22 6.88 7.68
CA SER A 33 0.20 7.07 7.99
C SER A 33 1.06 6.07 7.21
N GLN A 34 2.36 6.35 7.07
CA GLN A 34 3.31 5.41 6.45
C GLN A 34 3.33 4.04 7.14
N ASP A 35 3.14 4.02 8.47
CA ASP A 35 3.14 2.77 9.24
C ASP A 35 1.88 1.94 8.93
N VAL A 36 0.71 2.59 8.82
CA VAL A 36 -0.54 1.93 8.40
C VAL A 36 -0.42 1.42 6.97
N PHE A 37 0.06 2.26 6.04
CA PHE A 37 0.27 1.85 4.65
C PHE A 37 1.17 0.60 4.55
N TYR A 38 2.30 0.60 5.26
CA TYR A 38 3.23 -0.51 5.28
C TYR A 38 2.58 -1.79 5.82
N GLN A 39 1.85 -1.71 6.92
CA GLN A 39 1.15 -2.86 7.52
C GLN A 39 0.07 -3.42 6.59
N THR A 40 -0.67 -2.55 5.89
CA THR A 40 -1.66 -2.97 4.88
C THR A 40 -0.99 -3.68 3.71
N LEU A 41 0.13 -3.14 3.22
CA LEU A 41 0.90 -3.76 2.14
C LEU A 41 1.46 -5.12 2.54
N GLU A 42 2.05 -5.23 3.73
CA GLU A 42 2.58 -6.47 4.28
C GLU A 42 1.47 -7.52 4.47
N SER A 43 0.35 -7.13 5.06
CA SER A 43 -0.82 -8.00 5.25
C SER A 43 -1.40 -8.47 3.92
N SER A 44 -1.46 -7.58 2.92
CA SER A 44 -1.99 -7.91 1.61
C SER A 44 -1.16 -8.97 0.90
N VAL A 45 0.17 -8.82 0.95
CA VAL A 45 1.11 -9.80 0.37
C VAL A 45 1.06 -11.12 1.14
N LEU A 46 1.05 -11.08 2.48
CA LEU A 46 1.03 -12.27 3.32
C LEU A 46 -0.25 -13.09 3.12
N ASN A 47 -1.40 -12.42 3.11
CA ASN A 47 -2.71 -13.05 3.02
C ASN A 47 -3.19 -13.25 1.58
N LYS A 48 -2.44 -12.75 0.58
CA LYS A 48 -2.82 -12.74 -0.84
C LYS A 48 -4.22 -12.12 -1.05
N ARG A 49 -4.51 -11.06 -0.31
CA ARG A 49 -5.77 -10.31 -0.37
C ARG A 49 -5.46 -8.83 -0.58
N ASP A 50 -6.23 -8.16 -1.41
CA ASP A 50 -6.10 -6.71 -1.56
C ASP A 50 -6.77 -6.02 -0.37
N ASP A 51 -5.99 -5.63 0.64
CA ASP A 51 -6.50 -4.90 1.81
C ASP A 51 -6.63 -3.39 1.56
N PHE A 52 -6.07 -2.87 0.45
CA PHE A 52 -6.15 -1.44 0.11
C PHE A 52 -7.56 -1.01 -0.27
N VAL A 53 -8.43 -1.94 -0.68
CA VAL A 53 -9.86 -1.66 -0.90
C VAL A 53 -10.57 -1.13 0.35
N SER A 54 -10.03 -1.41 1.53
CA SER A 54 -10.59 -0.99 2.83
C SER A 54 -10.03 0.35 3.32
N LEU A 55 -8.99 0.89 2.68
CA LEU A 55 -8.44 2.19 3.02
C LEU A 55 -9.17 3.32 2.29
N THR A 56 -9.41 4.42 3.01
CA THR A 56 -9.97 5.64 2.42
C THR A 56 -8.99 6.23 1.40
N GLN A 57 -9.43 6.31 0.15
CA GLN A 57 -8.66 6.93 -0.94
C GLN A 57 -8.88 8.45 -0.95
N LYS A 58 -7.80 9.24 -0.99
CA LYS A 58 -7.83 10.72 -1.05
C LYS A 58 -8.58 11.25 -2.26
N TYR A 59 -8.49 10.56 -3.39
CA TYR A 59 -9.01 11.05 -4.67
C TYR A 59 -10.33 10.40 -5.09
N ARG A 60 -11.06 9.75 -4.18
CA ARG A 60 -12.34 9.09 -4.49
C ARG A 60 -13.56 10.02 -4.57
N MET A 61 -13.35 11.32 -4.76
CA MET A 61 -14.40 12.32 -4.96
C MET A 61 -14.10 13.13 -6.22
N GLY A 62 -14.34 12.50 -7.37
CA GLY A 62 -14.46 13.15 -8.67
C GLY A 62 -15.72 12.63 -9.34
N ILE A 63 -16.88 13.01 -8.79
CA ILE A 63 -18.18 12.95 -9.47
C ILE A 63 -18.53 14.39 -9.85
#